data_AF-A0A7J3D2M1-F1
#
_entry.id   AF-A0A7J3D2M1-F1
#
_cell.length_a   1.000
_cell.length_b   1.000
_cell.length_c   1.000
_cell.angle_alpha   90.00
_cell.angle_beta   90.00
_cell.angle_gamma   90.00
#
_symmetry.space_group_name_H-M   'P 1'
#
loop_
_entity.id
_entity.type
_entity.pdbx_description
1 polymer ?
#
loop_
_entity_poly.entity_id
_entity_poly.type
_entity_poly.pdbx_seq_one_letter_code
_entity_poly.pdbx_strand_id
1 'polypeptide(L)'
;MKKEQLQDASIIAYLMPFIAGVFGSIYYLITLGDADRTLYNVLLLVTKDPLVFLTGFLGLVAATYFDAKSSSGSFEQIPSKLQVVALSILIMELFGALVAVNFVDLGELFLLLVDGKYAALMPLLTLVYSFLLLLIKTSSFDIRFKTIGTAVSITLMLAGPSYVFYSSVTGMGSNYVLGVATLMSGLVFYILIKTLNLKVRGSA
;
A
#
# COMPACT_ATOMS: atom_id res chain seq x y z
N MET A 1 7.20 -11.37 -21.42
CA MET A 1 6.38 -12.23 -20.56
C MET A 1 5.16 -12.69 -21.32
N LYS A 2 4.83 -13.99 -21.24
CA LYS A 2 3.55 -14.52 -21.72
C LYS A 2 2.43 -13.97 -20.84
N LYS A 3 1.23 -13.78 -21.39
CA LYS A 3 0.08 -13.17 -20.70
C LYS A 3 -0.31 -13.88 -19.40
N GLU A 4 -0.13 -15.20 -19.33
CA GLU A 4 -0.33 -16.02 -18.12
C GLU A 4 0.66 -15.64 -17.00
N GLN A 5 1.93 -15.44 -17.33
CA GLN A 5 2.95 -15.05 -16.34
C GLN A 5 2.66 -13.69 -15.70
N LEU A 6 1.96 -12.79 -16.40
CA LEU A 6 1.54 -11.50 -15.84
C LEU A 6 0.38 -11.68 -14.85
N GLN A 7 -0.49 -12.65 -15.07
CA GLN A 7 -1.58 -12.95 -14.15
C GLN A 7 -1.06 -13.60 -12.87
N ASP A 8 -0.13 -14.56 -12.97
CA ASP A 8 0.49 -15.15 -11.79
C ASP A 8 1.26 -14.10 -10.97
N ALA A 9 2.00 -13.22 -11.66
CA ALA A 9 2.69 -12.11 -11.04
C ALA A 9 1.74 -11.12 -10.37
N SER A 10 0.55 -10.86 -10.93
CA SER A 10 -0.43 -9.97 -10.31
C SER A 10 -0.99 -10.56 -9.02
N ILE A 11 -1.30 -11.86 -9.00
CA ILE A 11 -1.78 -12.56 -7.81
C ILE A 11 -0.76 -12.48 -6.68
N ILE A 12 0.50 -12.80 -6.96
CA ILE A 12 1.59 -12.71 -5.97
C ILE A 12 1.73 -11.27 -5.47
N ALA A 13 1.66 -10.30 -6.38
CA ALA A 13 1.80 -8.89 -6.04
C ALA A 13 0.64 -8.39 -5.15
N TYR A 14 -0.59 -8.90 -5.31
CA TYR A 14 -1.71 -8.58 -4.40
C TYR A 14 -1.49 -9.13 -2.97
N LEU A 15 -0.70 -10.19 -2.82
CA LEU A 15 -0.39 -10.78 -1.52
C LEU A 15 0.76 -10.08 -0.79
N MET A 16 1.45 -9.13 -1.43
CA MET A 16 2.63 -8.48 -0.88
C MET A 16 2.43 -7.80 0.48
N PRO A 17 1.29 -7.16 0.82
CA PRO A 17 1.07 -6.64 2.17
C PRO A 17 1.20 -7.72 3.25
N PHE A 18 0.69 -8.92 2.98
CA PHE A 18 0.78 -10.05 3.90
C PHE A 18 2.19 -10.61 3.95
N ILE A 19 2.83 -10.77 2.79
CA ILE A 19 4.22 -11.23 2.69
C ILE A 19 5.16 -10.29 3.46
N ALA A 20 5.03 -8.98 3.25
CA ALA A 20 5.81 -7.97 3.95
C ALA A 20 5.57 -8.04 5.47
N GLY A 21 4.32 -8.18 5.91
CA GLY A 21 3.96 -8.35 7.32
C GLY A 21 4.59 -9.59 7.96
N VAL A 22 4.57 -10.73 7.27
CA VAL A 22 5.19 -11.99 7.75
C VAL A 22 6.71 -11.83 7.87
N PHE A 23 7.39 -11.34 6.81
CA PHE A 23 8.84 -11.16 6.84
C PHE A 23 9.27 -10.12 7.88
N GLY A 24 8.52 -9.02 8.02
CA GLY A 24 8.73 -8.05 9.10
C GLY A 24 8.58 -8.69 10.48
N SER A 25 7.54 -9.51 10.68
CA SER A 25 7.32 -10.20 11.97
C SER A 25 8.47 -11.14 12.30
N ILE A 26 8.93 -11.94 11.32
CA ILE A 26 10.09 -12.81 11.49
C ILE A 26 11.34 -11.99 11.84
N TYR A 27 11.57 -10.89 11.14
CA TYR A 27 12.70 -9.99 11.39
C TYR A 27 12.69 -9.44 12.83
N TYR A 28 11.56 -8.92 13.31
CA TYR A 28 11.48 -8.41 14.68
C TYR A 28 11.54 -9.53 15.72
N LEU A 29 11.00 -10.71 15.44
CA LEU A 29 11.17 -11.88 16.31
C LEU A 29 12.64 -12.24 16.49
N ILE A 30 13.46 -12.25 15.43
CA ILE A 30 14.87 -12.65 15.54
C ILE A 30 15.79 -11.54 16.07
N THR A 31 15.40 -10.26 15.93
CA THR A 31 16.25 -9.11 16.30
C THR A 31 15.94 -8.54 17.68
N LEU A 32 14.73 -8.73 18.20
CA LEU A 32 14.37 -8.30 19.56
C LEU A 32 15.03 -9.19 20.62
N GLY A 33 15.41 -8.57 21.74
CA GLY A 33 15.82 -9.28 22.95
C GLY A 33 14.65 -10.02 23.58
N ASP A 34 14.94 -11.05 24.39
CA ASP A 34 13.90 -11.97 24.91
C ASP A 34 12.81 -11.26 25.73
N ALA A 35 13.15 -10.18 26.44
CA ALA A 35 12.19 -9.37 27.20
C ALA A 35 11.19 -8.60 26.31
N ASP A 36 11.60 -8.24 25.09
CA ASP A 36 10.80 -7.43 24.16
C ASP A 36 10.10 -8.28 23.09
N ARG A 37 10.40 -9.58 23.00
CA ARG A 37 9.87 -10.52 21.99
C ARG A 37 8.41 -10.94 22.27
N THR A 38 7.59 -10.05 22.83
CA THR A 38 6.16 -10.31 22.97
C THR A 38 5.47 -10.16 21.62
N LEU A 39 4.39 -10.91 21.39
CA LEU A 39 3.60 -10.82 20.17
C LEU A 39 3.06 -9.38 19.97
N TYR A 40 2.68 -8.72 21.06
CA TYR A 40 2.27 -7.31 21.07
C TYR A 40 3.36 -6.40 20.50
N ASN A 41 4.57 -6.45 21.04
CA ASN A 41 5.66 -5.58 20.61
C ASN A 41 6.08 -5.87 19.16
N VAL A 42 6.12 -7.14 18.76
CA VAL A 42 6.43 -7.52 17.38
C VAL A 42 5.40 -6.94 16.43
N LEU A 43 4.11 -7.14 16.68
CA LEU A 43 3.05 -6.61 15.81
C LEU A 43 3.04 -5.09 15.78
N LEU A 44 3.27 -4.44 16.93
CA LEU A 44 3.39 -2.99 17.01
C LEU A 44 4.55 -2.45 16.18
N LEU A 45 5.70 -3.12 16.20
CA LEU A 45 6.88 -2.72 15.43
C LEU A 45 6.69 -2.96 13.93
N VAL A 46 6.13 -4.10 13.54
CA VAL A 46 5.80 -4.43 12.15
C VAL A 46 4.83 -3.40 11.57
N THR A 47 3.78 -3.05 12.32
CA THR A 47 2.79 -2.07 11.87
C THR A 47 3.36 -0.65 11.87
N LYS A 48 4.34 -0.33 12.72
CA LYS A 48 5.07 0.95 12.68
C LYS A 48 6.17 1.03 11.62
N ASP A 49 6.55 -0.09 11.01
CA ASP A 49 7.69 -0.15 10.11
C ASP A 49 7.33 0.41 8.71
N PRO A 50 7.94 1.53 8.29
CA PRO A 50 7.65 2.12 7.00
C PRO A 50 8.09 1.24 5.82
N LEU A 51 9.09 0.37 5.99
CA LEU A 51 9.56 -0.52 4.93
C LEU A 51 8.58 -1.67 4.69
N VAL A 52 8.00 -2.22 5.77
CA VAL A 52 6.93 -3.22 5.67
C VAL A 52 5.74 -2.63 4.94
N PHE A 53 5.31 -1.43 5.36
CA PHE A 53 4.23 -0.69 4.71
C PHE A 53 4.52 -0.41 3.23
N LEU A 54 5.70 0.15 2.92
CA LEU A 54 6.06 0.52 1.55
C LEU A 54 6.11 -0.72 0.64
N THR A 55 6.71 -1.80 1.12
CA THR A 55 6.83 -3.06 0.37
C THR A 55 5.46 -3.64 0.07
N GLY A 56 4.56 -3.65 1.06
CA GLY A 56 3.19 -4.10 0.90
C GLY A 56 2.43 -3.29 -0.15
N PHE A 57 2.44 -1.96 -0.03
CA PHE A 57 1.68 -1.11 -0.94
C PHE A 57 2.27 -1.06 -2.35
N LEU A 58 3.60 -1.03 -2.50
CA LEU A 58 4.24 -1.13 -3.81
C LEU A 58 3.88 -2.43 -4.53
N GLY A 59 3.67 -3.51 -3.78
CA GLY A 59 3.12 -4.75 -4.32
C GLY A 59 1.72 -4.59 -4.88
N LEU A 60 0.79 -3.95 -4.17
CA LEU A 60 -0.58 -3.68 -4.68
C LEU A 60 -0.59 -2.85 -5.96
N VAL A 61 0.33 -1.89 -6.02
CA VAL A 61 0.60 -1.07 -7.21
C VAL A 61 1.10 -1.93 -8.37
N ALA A 62 2.10 -2.78 -8.14
CA ALA A 62 2.62 -3.69 -9.15
C ALA A 62 1.54 -4.67 -9.62
N ALA A 63 0.70 -5.15 -8.70
CA ALA A 63 -0.42 -6.02 -8.98
C ALA A 63 -1.41 -5.38 -9.95
N THR A 64 -1.78 -4.13 -9.69
CA THR A 64 -2.65 -3.33 -10.57
C THR A 64 -2.05 -3.19 -11.96
N TYR A 65 -0.74 -2.90 -12.05
CA TYR A 65 -0.04 -2.76 -13.32
C TYR A 65 -0.01 -4.08 -14.12
N PHE A 66 0.25 -5.20 -13.45
CA PHE A 66 0.27 -6.51 -14.09
C PHE A 66 -1.14 -6.96 -14.53
N ASP A 67 -2.15 -6.76 -13.69
CA ASP A 67 -3.55 -7.05 -14.02
C ASP A 67 -4.03 -6.22 -15.21
N ALA A 68 -3.69 -4.92 -15.26
CA ALA A 68 -4.05 -4.05 -16.38
C ALA A 68 -3.38 -4.45 -17.72
N LYS A 69 -2.31 -5.26 -17.68
CA LYS A 69 -1.59 -5.75 -18.85
C LYS A 69 -1.89 -7.21 -19.21
N SER A 70 -2.52 -7.97 -18.33
CA SER A 70 -2.89 -9.35 -18.61
C SER A 70 -4.11 -9.39 -19.54
N SER A 71 -4.26 -10.46 -20.33
CA SER A 71 -5.41 -10.62 -21.25
C SER A 71 -6.73 -10.97 -20.57
N SER A 72 -6.67 -11.36 -19.29
CA SER A 72 -7.79 -11.82 -18.47
C SER A 72 -8.27 -10.76 -17.48
N GLY A 73 -7.45 -9.74 -17.19
CA GLY A 73 -7.82 -8.63 -16.34
C GLY A 73 -8.64 -7.60 -17.09
N SER A 74 -9.97 -7.69 -17.02
CA SER A 74 -10.77 -6.49 -17.26
C SER A 74 -10.36 -5.48 -16.20
N PHE A 75 -9.83 -4.33 -16.62
CA PHE A 75 -9.50 -3.20 -15.74
C PHE A 75 -10.66 -2.86 -14.78
N GLU A 76 -11.88 -3.22 -15.18
CA GLU A 76 -13.10 -3.06 -14.39
C GLU A 76 -13.15 -3.86 -13.09
N GLN A 77 -12.41 -4.97 -12.97
CA GLN A 77 -12.40 -5.81 -11.79
C GLN A 77 -11.26 -5.45 -10.81
N ILE A 78 -10.29 -4.63 -11.22
CA ILE A 78 -9.17 -4.25 -10.35
C ILE A 78 -9.65 -3.53 -9.08
N PRO A 79 -10.59 -2.56 -9.14
CA PRO A 79 -11.05 -1.89 -7.94
C PRO A 79 -11.72 -2.82 -6.93
N SER A 80 -12.54 -3.78 -7.38
CA SER A 80 -13.18 -4.74 -6.48
C SER A 80 -12.17 -5.70 -5.86
N LYS A 81 -11.16 -6.16 -6.62
CA LYS A 81 -10.04 -6.94 -6.07
C LYS A 81 -9.30 -6.16 -4.99
N LEU A 82 -8.98 -4.89 -5.21
CA LEU A 82 -8.32 -4.04 -4.22
C LEU A 82 -9.19 -3.82 -2.97
N GLN A 83 -10.51 -3.69 -3.11
CA GLN A 83 -11.43 -3.60 -1.96
C GLN A 83 -11.42 -4.88 -1.13
N VAL A 84 -11.44 -6.05 -1.79
CA VAL A 84 -11.32 -7.34 -1.13
C VAL A 84 -9.99 -7.43 -0.39
N VAL A 85 -8.88 -7.06 -1.02
CA VAL A 85 -7.56 -7.07 -0.39
C VAL A 85 -7.51 -6.11 0.81
N ALA A 86 -8.06 -4.90 0.68
CA ALA A 86 -8.13 -3.95 1.79
C ALA A 86 -8.91 -4.51 2.98
N LEU A 87 -10.06 -5.15 2.72
CA LEU A 87 -10.86 -5.79 3.76
C LEU A 87 -10.10 -6.96 4.40
N SER A 88 -9.40 -7.76 3.61
CA SER A 88 -8.57 -8.86 4.11
C SER A 88 -7.43 -8.35 5.01
N ILE A 89 -6.76 -7.26 4.63
CA ILE A 89 -5.73 -6.62 5.46
C ILE A 89 -6.34 -6.17 6.79
N LEU A 90 -7.46 -5.45 6.74
CA LEU A 90 -8.14 -4.96 7.94
C LEU A 90 -8.52 -6.10 8.90
N ILE A 91 -9.09 -7.19 8.37
CA ILE A 91 -9.48 -8.36 9.18
C ILE A 91 -8.25 -9.01 9.80
N MET A 92 -7.18 -9.19 9.03
CA MET A 92 -5.94 -9.82 9.53
C MET A 92 -5.26 -8.98 10.62
N GLU A 93 -5.24 -7.66 10.47
CA GLU A 93 -4.68 -6.76 11.48
C GLU A 93 -5.54 -6.73 12.75
N LEU A 94 -6.87 -6.68 12.61
CA LEU A 94 -7.78 -6.75 13.76
C LEU A 94 -7.60 -8.08 14.51
N PHE A 95 -7.52 -9.20 13.78
CA PHE A 95 -7.33 -10.51 14.38
C PHE A 95 -5.95 -10.64 15.03
N GLY A 96 -4.90 -10.15 14.36
CA GLY A 96 -3.55 -10.08 14.93
C GLY A 96 -3.52 -9.28 16.23
N ALA A 97 -4.18 -8.11 16.25
CA ALA A 97 -4.30 -7.26 17.43
C ALA A 97 -5.03 -7.96 18.58
N LEU A 98 -6.16 -8.62 18.29
CA LEU A 98 -6.94 -9.39 19.26
C LEU A 98 -6.11 -10.50 19.91
N VAL A 99 -5.38 -11.26 19.10
CA VAL A 99 -4.49 -12.32 19.60
C VAL A 99 -3.35 -11.72 20.43
N ALA A 100 -2.80 -10.57 20.03
CA ALA A 100 -1.72 -9.90 20.74
C ALA A 100 -2.09 -9.50 22.18
N VAL A 101 -3.35 -9.11 22.40
CA VAL A 101 -3.89 -8.71 23.71
C VAL A 101 -4.64 -9.86 24.42
N ASN A 102 -4.49 -11.09 23.93
CA ASN A 102 -5.14 -12.30 24.45
C ASN A 102 -6.67 -12.21 24.58
N PHE A 103 -7.34 -11.38 23.77
CA PHE A 103 -8.79 -11.14 23.82
C PHE A 103 -9.32 -10.55 25.14
N VAL A 104 -8.46 -10.07 26.04
CA VAL A 104 -8.88 -9.60 27.39
C VAL A 104 -9.00 -8.08 27.47
N ASP A 105 -8.08 -7.35 26.84
CA ASP A 105 -7.99 -5.89 27.01
C ASP A 105 -8.33 -5.12 25.71
N LEU A 106 -9.56 -4.61 25.65
CA LEU A 106 -10.04 -3.78 24.54
C LEU A 106 -9.35 -2.41 24.49
N GLY A 107 -8.83 -1.90 25.61
CA GLY A 107 -8.06 -0.66 25.67
C GLY A 107 -6.69 -0.82 25.03
N GLU A 108 -5.98 -1.90 25.36
CA GLU A 108 -4.70 -2.21 24.71
C GLU A 108 -4.86 -2.55 23.23
N LEU A 109 -5.98 -3.15 22.82
CA LEU A 109 -6.32 -3.36 21.41
C LEU A 109 -6.43 -2.03 20.67
N PHE A 110 -7.15 -1.07 21.26
CA PHE A 110 -7.30 0.26 20.66
C PHE A 110 -5.95 0.96 20.55
N LEU A 111 -5.13 0.90 21.60
CA LEU A 111 -3.78 1.46 21.59
C LEU A 111 -2.90 0.82 20.54
N LEU A 112 -2.92 -0.51 20.37
CA LEU A 112 -2.14 -1.19 19.33
C LEU A 112 -2.54 -0.72 17.92
N LEU A 113 -3.84 -0.58 17.65
CA LEU A 113 -4.33 -0.15 16.33
C LEU A 113 -4.00 1.31 16.03
N VAL A 114 -4.06 2.18 17.04
CA VAL A 114 -3.75 3.62 16.90
C VAL A 114 -2.23 3.84 16.84
N ASP A 115 -1.48 3.28 17.79
CA ASP A 115 -0.04 3.43 17.88
C ASP A 115 0.67 2.70 16.75
N GLY A 116 0.10 1.61 16.24
CA GLY A 116 0.59 0.90 15.08
C GLY A 116 0.74 1.77 13.84
N LYS A 117 0.13 2.98 13.79
CA LYS A 117 0.20 3.98 12.71
C LYS A 117 -0.21 3.46 11.32
N TYR A 118 0.54 2.53 10.74
CA TYR A 118 0.28 2.00 9.40
C TYR A 118 -0.72 0.85 9.36
N ALA A 119 -1.11 0.28 10.50
CA ALA A 119 -2.17 -0.72 10.58
C ALA A 119 -3.45 -0.20 9.90
N ALA A 120 -4.13 0.80 10.48
CA ALA A 120 -5.32 1.38 9.85
C ALA A 120 -5.04 2.08 8.50
N LEU A 121 -3.81 2.54 8.26
CA LEU A 121 -3.44 3.30 7.06
C LEU A 121 -3.41 2.42 5.80
N MET A 122 -2.88 1.20 5.89
CA MET A 122 -2.75 0.29 4.75
C MET A 122 -4.10 -0.06 4.08
N PRO A 123 -5.13 -0.57 4.80
CA PRO A 123 -6.42 -0.85 4.20
C PRO A 123 -7.10 0.44 3.72
N LEU A 124 -6.99 1.55 4.46
CA LEU A 124 -7.57 2.84 4.07
C LEU A 124 -6.98 3.36 2.74
N LEU A 125 -5.66 3.38 2.61
CA LEU A 125 -5.00 3.82 1.38
C LEU A 125 -5.29 2.88 0.21
N THR A 126 -5.45 1.58 0.47
CA THR A 126 -5.85 0.62 -0.55
C THR A 126 -7.28 0.90 -1.04
N LEU A 127 -8.21 1.25 -0.15
CA LEU A 127 -9.57 1.67 -0.51
C LEU A 127 -9.58 2.99 -1.29
N VAL A 128 -8.80 3.99 -0.84
CA VAL A 128 -8.65 5.26 -1.57
C VAL A 128 -8.09 5.01 -2.96
N TYR A 129 -7.08 4.15 -3.08
CA TYR A 129 -6.50 3.77 -4.36
C TYR A 129 -7.52 3.08 -5.28
N SER A 130 -8.30 2.14 -4.75
CA SER A 130 -9.43 1.51 -5.47
C SER A 130 -10.44 2.54 -5.96
N PHE A 131 -10.85 3.47 -5.11
CA PHE A 131 -11.80 4.53 -5.46
C PHE A 131 -11.27 5.46 -6.55
N LEU A 132 -9.99 5.81 -6.51
CA LEU A 132 -9.36 6.62 -7.55
C LEU A 132 -9.38 5.89 -8.92
N LEU A 133 -9.16 4.57 -8.95
CA LEU A 133 -9.28 3.79 -10.19
C LEU A 133 -10.72 3.79 -10.72
N LEU A 134 -11.74 3.76 -9.86
CA LEU A 134 -13.15 3.87 -10.23
C LEU A 134 -13.49 5.26 -10.81
N LEU A 135 -12.99 6.33 -10.19
CA LEU A 135 -13.17 7.71 -10.71
C LEU A 135 -12.55 7.87 -12.11
N ILE A 136 -11.40 7.23 -12.33
CA ILE A 136 -10.76 7.21 -13.66
C ILE A 136 -11.55 6.42 -14.69
N LYS A 137 -12.26 5.35 -14.28
CA LYS A 137 -13.14 4.63 -15.19
C LYS A 137 -14.25 5.54 -15.73
N THR A 138 -14.84 6.34 -14.86
CA THR A 138 -16.05 7.13 -15.11
C THR A 138 -15.80 8.49 -15.76
N SER A 139 -14.57 9.02 -15.68
CA SER A 139 -14.23 10.36 -16.19
C SER A 139 -13.48 10.32 -17.53
N SER A 140 -13.95 11.08 -18.52
CA SER A 140 -13.24 11.30 -19.78
C SER A 140 -12.17 12.39 -19.62
N PHE A 141 -11.01 12.04 -19.06
CA PHE A 141 -9.91 12.99 -18.89
C PHE A 141 -9.18 13.30 -20.21
N ASP A 142 -8.99 14.60 -20.48
CA ASP A 142 -8.31 15.15 -21.66
C ASP A 142 -6.77 14.93 -21.61
N ILE A 143 -6.12 14.95 -22.78
CA ILE A 143 -4.69 14.63 -22.98
C ILE A 143 -3.77 15.58 -22.19
N ARG A 144 -4.15 16.85 -22.02
CA ARG A 144 -3.36 17.82 -21.22
C ARG A 144 -3.34 17.47 -19.74
N PHE A 145 -4.43 16.90 -19.23
CA PHE A 145 -4.54 16.42 -17.85
C PHE A 145 -3.60 15.23 -17.60
N LYS A 146 -3.36 14.40 -18.63
CA LYS A 146 -2.38 13.31 -18.57
C LYS A 146 -0.95 13.83 -18.42
N THR A 147 -0.53 14.79 -19.23
CA THR A 147 0.86 15.28 -19.19
C THR A 147 1.16 15.99 -17.87
N ILE A 148 0.27 16.90 -17.45
CA ILE A 148 0.39 17.65 -16.19
C ILE A 148 0.34 16.70 -15.01
N GLY A 149 -0.64 15.80 -14.99
CA GLY A 149 -0.74 14.84 -13.92
C GLY A 149 0.48 13.93 -13.84
N THR A 150 1.07 13.48 -14.97
CA THR A 150 2.26 12.60 -14.95
C THR A 150 3.43 13.34 -14.32
N ALA A 151 3.60 14.62 -14.67
CA ALA A 151 4.64 15.47 -14.08
C ALA A 151 4.43 15.66 -12.57
N VAL A 152 3.19 15.95 -12.14
CA VAL A 152 2.82 16.07 -10.71
C VAL A 152 3.08 14.77 -9.97
N SER A 153 2.77 13.64 -10.59
CA SER A 153 2.97 12.31 -10.04
C SER A 153 4.44 12.00 -9.79
N ILE A 154 5.29 12.22 -10.80
CA ILE A 154 6.74 12.03 -10.71
C ILE A 154 7.31 12.98 -9.66
N THR A 155 6.84 14.22 -9.63
CA THR A 155 7.28 15.22 -8.65
C THR A 155 6.95 14.77 -7.22
N LEU A 156 5.74 14.27 -6.97
CA LEU A 156 5.32 13.74 -5.68
C LEU A 156 6.09 12.46 -5.29
N MET A 157 6.36 11.57 -6.26
CA MET A 157 7.20 10.39 -6.08
C MET A 157 8.65 10.72 -5.72
N LEU A 158 9.17 11.87 -6.17
CA LEU A 158 10.53 12.33 -5.85
C LEU A 158 10.55 13.16 -4.57
N ALA A 159 9.52 13.97 -4.33
CA ALA A 159 9.39 14.81 -3.15
C ALA A 159 9.18 13.99 -1.88
N GLY A 160 8.44 12.89 -1.95
CA GLY A 160 8.19 12.02 -0.79
C GLY A 160 9.47 11.41 -0.18
N PRO A 161 10.30 10.64 -0.91
CA PRO A 161 11.58 10.13 -0.43
C PRO A 161 12.52 11.23 0.01
N SER A 162 12.55 12.34 -0.72
CA SER A 162 13.41 13.49 -0.41
C SER A 162 13.03 14.14 0.91
N TYR A 163 11.73 14.26 1.19
CA TYR A 163 11.21 14.79 2.45
C TYR A 163 11.42 13.81 3.61
N VAL A 164 11.20 12.51 3.38
CA VAL A 164 11.52 11.46 4.35
C VAL A 164 13.01 11.49 4.73
N PHE A 165 13.90 11.52 3.73
CA PHE A 165 15.35 11.59 3.91
C PHE A 165 15.80 12.90 4.60
N TYR A 166 15.22 14.04 4.23
CA TYR A 166 15.51 15.31 4.88
C TYR A 166 15.09 15.31 6.35
N SER A 167 13.91 14.76 6.67
CA SER A 167 13.41 14.67 8.04
C SER A 167 14.24 13.74 8.92
N SER A 168 14.79 12.65 8.37
CA SER A 168 15.66 11.72 9.11
C SER A 168 17.04 12.31 9.40
N VAL A 169 17.61 13.08 8.46
CA VAL A 169 18.94 13.72 8.61
C VAL A 169 18.89 14.93 9.57
N THR A 170 17.78 15.67 9.61
CA THR A 170 17.65 16.90 10.40
C THR A 170 17.15 16.68 11.83
N GLY A 171 16.77 15.44 12.20
CA GLY A 171 16.24 15.13 13.53
C GLY A 171 14.89 15.79 13.83
N MET A 172 14.21 16.34 12.82
CA MET A 172 12.87 16.90 12.97
C MET A 172 11.87 15.76 13.22
N GLY A 173 11.27 15.77 14.41
CA GLY A 173 10.31 14.77 14.87
C GLY A 173 9.27 14.36 13.81
N SER A 174 9.00 13.05 13.79
CA SER A 174 8.25 12.27 12.80
C SER A 174 7.20 13.00 11.94
N ASN A 175 7.62 13.53 10.78
CA ASN A 175 6.72 13.76 9.64
C ASN A 175 6.95 12.73 8.51
N TYR A 176 7.49 11.56 8.87
CA TYR A 176 7.68 10.40 7.98
C TYR A 176 6.38 10.00 7.26
N VAL A 177 5.26 10.05 7.98
CA VAL A 177 3.92 9.76 7.45
C VAL A 177 3.58 10.71 6.30
N LEU A 178 3.95 11.99 6.41
CA LEU A 178 3.69 12.99 5.37
C LEU A 178 4.55 12.73 4.13
N GLY A 179 5.82 12.38 4.30
CA GLY A 179 6.72 12.07 3.18
C GLY A 179 6.35 10.78 2.46
N VAL A 180 6.01 9.73 3.21
CA VAL A 180 5.47 8.49 2.65
C VAL A 180 4.14 8.78 1.94
N ALA A 181 3.18 9.47 2.56
CA ALA A 181 1.92 9.84 1.93
C ALA A 181 2.12 10.68 0.65
N THR A 182 3.12 11.55 0.62
CA THR A 182 3.48 12.35 -0.57
C THR A 182 4.00 11.46 -1.70
N LEU A 183 4.90 10.50 -1.39
CA LEU A 183 5.35 9.50 -2.38
C LEU A 183 4.18 8.65 -2.87
N MET A 184 3.35 8.14 -1.96
CA MET A 184 2.21 7.28 -2.30
C MET A 184 1.24 8.01 -3.20
N SER A 185 0.93 9.27 -2.89
CA SER A 185 0.06 10.12 -3.70
C SER A 185 0.63 10.29 -5.10
N GLY A 186 1.94 10.53 -5.23
CA GLY A 186 2.61 10.63 -6.52
C GLY A 186 2.56 9.34 -7.32
N LEU A 187 2.88 8.22 -6.68
CA LEU A 187 2.93 6.91 -7.33
C LEU A 187 1.55 6.49 -7.83
N VAL A 188 0.53 6.67 -7.00
CA VAL A 188 -0.88 6.45 -7.35
C VAL A 188 -1.25 7.31 -8.56
N PHE A 189 -0.94 8.61 -8.53
CA PHE A 189 -1.23 9.53 -9.64
C PHE A 189 -0.49 9.13 -10.93
N TYR A 190 0.73 8.62 -10.84
CA TYR A 190 1.54 8.22 -12.00
C TYR A 190 0.89 7.02 -12.71
N ILE A 191 0.50 6.03 -11.92
CA ILE A 191 -0.12 4.79 -12.41
C ILE A 191 -1.50 5.08 -12.96
N LEU A 192 -2.28 5.89 -12.27
CA LEU A 192 -3.58 6.38 -12.74
C LEU A 192 -3.46 6.95 -14.16
N ILE A 193 -2.42 7.72 -14.45
CA ILE A 193 -2.23 8.34 -15.76
C ILE A 193 -1.66 7.39 -16.80
N LYS A 194 -0.70 6.54 -16.42
CA LYS A 194 -0.21 5.47 -17.30
C LYS A 194 -1.35 4.54 -17.72
N THR A 195 -2.29 4.26 -16.82
CA THR A 195 -3.43 3.39 -17.07
C THR A 195 -4.50 4.08 -17.93
N LEU A 196 -4.73 5.37 -17.73
CA LEU A 196 -5.50 6.21 -18.67
C LEU A 196 -4.93 6.19 -20.10
N ASN A 197 -3.62 5.95 -20.26
CA ASN A 197 -2.99 5.86 -21.59
C ASN A 197 -3.23 4.51 -22.29
N LEU A 198 -3.49 3.45 -21.52
CA LEU A 198 -3.83 2.13 -22.06
C LEU A 198 -5.26 2.09 -22.63
N LYS A 199 -6.22 2.79 -21.98
CA LYS A 199 -7.63 2.83 -22.42
C LYS A 199 -7.81 3.49 -23.79
N VAL A 200 -7.07 4.57 -24.08
CA VAL A 200 -7.12 5.29 -25.37
C VAL A 200 -6.55 4.46 -26.54
N ARG A 201 -5.55 3.60 -26.29
CA ARG A 201 -5.01 2.72 -27.33
C ARG A 201 -5.89 1.50 -27.64
N GLY A 202 -6.83 1.14 -26.75
CA GLY A 202 -7.79 0.07 -27.00
C GLY A 202 -9.09 0.53 -27.69
N SER A 203 -9.23 1.83 -27.98
CA SER A 203 -10.39 2.41 -28.68
C SER A 203 -10.06 2.88 -30.12
N ALA A 204 -8.87 2.55 -30.62
CA ALA A 204 -8.39 2.86 -31.97
C ALA A 204 -8.17 1.58 -32.77
#